data_AF-A0A397FJJ7-F1
#
_entry.id   AF-A0A397FJJ7-F1
#
_cell.length_a   1.000
_cell.length_b   1.000
_cell.length_c   1.000
_cell.angle_alpha   90.00
_cell.angle_beta   90.00
_cell.angle_gamma   90.00
#
_symmetry.space_group_name_H-M   'P 1'
#
loop_
_entity.id
_entity.type
_entity.pdbx_description
1 polymer ?
#
loop_
_entity_poly.entity_id
_entity_poly.type
_entity_poly.pdbx_seq_one_letter_code
_entity_poly.pdbx_strand_id
1 'polypeptide(L)'
;MDKKSNLINMNEKIIRDRILKEINKKRLIRKNKESGEELKNFSWPSLFAGEEYNLGFELELSQNLKIKNQTNLIDCEKINNKSKEFLENKLKEIFDNSQNQQLIKSKEYPIIWFKNINKIENESSFQKCLLAVFDTAQNTSLFIKGEKVNLSQFILLATISTHDTSQLPNPIFSRLDCVNVDTAKPKEFFLDKYFYPILTFSFLIFLVLILLSFLQWKKDNKNPRF
;
A
#
# COMPACT_ATOMS: atom_id res chain seq x y z
N MET A 1 4.21 -13.76 36.40
CA MET A 1 4.06 -13.66 34.94
C MET A 1 3.75 -12.22 34.59
N ASP A 2 4.67 -11.56 33.88
CA ASP A 2 4.66 -10.11 33.69
C ASP A 2 3.66 -9.63 32.64
N LYS A 3 2.82 -8.65 33.00
CA LYS A 3 1.85 -8.00 32.10
C LYS A 3 2.50 -7.47 30.81
N LYS A 4 3.78 -7.08 30.86
CA LYS A 4 4.55 -6.59 29.71
C LYS A 4 4.83 -7.68 28.67
N SER A 5 5.12 -8.91 29.10
CA SER A 5 5.33 -10.06 28.21
C SER A 5 4.03 -10.47 27.51
N ASN A 6 2.90 -10.42 28.22
CA ASN A 6 1.59 -10.72 27.62
C ASN A 6 1.17 -9.67 26.56
N LEU A 7 1.48 -8.39 26.77
CA LEU A 7 1.13 -7.32 25.83
C LEU A 7 1.94 -7.42 24.52
N ILE A 8 3.24 -7.75 24.61
CA ILE A 8 4.11 -7.95 23.45
C ILE A 8 3.60 -9.14 22.62
N ASN A 9 3.32 -10.28 23.28
CA ASN A 9 2.79 -11.47 22.61
C ASN A 9 1.43 -11.21 21.93
N MET A 10 0.57 -10.39 22.54
CA MET A 10 -0.73 -10.04 21.96
C MET A 10 -0.59 -9.15 20.72
N ASN A 11 0.31 -8.17 20.73
CA ASN A 11 0.56 -7.31 19.57
C ASN A 11 1.20 -8.07 18.42
N GLU A 12 2.17 -8.95 18.70
CA GLU A 12 2.75 -9.83 17.68
C GLU A 12 1.68 -10.70 17.01
N LYS A 13 0.77 -11.28 17.81
CA LYS A 13 -0.33 -12.09 17.27
C LYS A 13 -1.23 -11.28 16.35
N ILE A 14 -1.62 -10.06 16.75
CA ILE A 14 -2.46 -9.17 15.92
C ILE A 14 -1.78 -8.86 14.58
N ILE A 15 -0.48 -8.56 14.59
CA ILE A 15 0.29 -8.28 13.38
C ILE A 15 0.31 -9.50 12.45
N ARG A 16 0.62 -10.69 12.99
CA ARG A 16 0.64 -11.93 12.22
C ARG A 16 -0.73 -12.27 11.63
N ASP A 17 -1.79 -12.12 12.42
CA ASP A 17 -3.16 -12.36 11.97
C ASP A 17 -3.54 -11.42 10.80
N ARG A 18 -3.13 -10.14 10.85
CA ARG A 18 -3.33 -9.19 9.74
C ARG A 18 -2.58 -9.61 8.48
N ILE A 19 -1.31 -10.00 8.60
CA ILE A 19 -0.48 -10.48 7.48
C ILE A 19 -1.13 -11.72 6.83
N LEU A 20 -1.47 -12.72 7.64
CA LEU A 20 -2.11 -13.96 7.20
C LEU A 20 -3.45 -13.72 6.54
N LYS A 21 -4.27 -12.82 7.10
CA LYS A 21 -5.57 -12.44 6.54
C LYS A 21 -5.41 -11.88 5.13
N GLU A 22 -4.43 -11.00 4.90
CA GLU A 22 -4.21 -10.43 3.56
C GLU A 22 -3.69 -11.47 2.56
N ILE A 23 -2.77 -12.33 2.96
CA ILE A 23 -2.27 -13.43 2.12
C ILE A 23 -3.43 -14.35 1.72
N ASN A 24 -4.25 -14.77 2.69
CA ASN A 24 -5.39 -15.66 2.45
C ASN A 24 -6.45 -15.00 1.58
N LYS A 25 -6.72 -13.70 1.77
CA LYS A 25 -7.58 -12.90 0.90
C LYS A 25 -7.08 -12.93 -0.55
N LYS A 26 -5.79 -12.71 -0.80
CA LYS A 26 -5.23 -12.79 -2.16
C LYS A 26 -5.33 -14.19 -2.76
N ARG A 27 -5.02 -15.24 -1.99
CA ARG A 27 -5.19 -16.63 -2.43
C ARG A 27 -6.63 -16.95 -2.81
N LEU A 28 -7.60 -16.50 -1.99
CA LEU A 28 -9.03 -16.69 -2.24
C LEU A 28 -9.47 -15.96 -3.51
N ILE A 29 -9.06 -14.69 -3.66
CA ILE A 29 -9.32 -13.89 -4.86
C ILE A 29 -8.84 -14.64 -6.11
N ARG A 30 -7.63 -15.23 -6.09
CA ARG A 30 -7.09 -15.97 -7.23
C ARG A 30 -7.84 -17.27 -7.51
N LYS A 31 -8.17 -18.05 -6.48
CA LYS A 31 -8.95 -19.29 -6.62
C LYS A 31 -10.32 -19.04 -7.21
N ASN A 32 -11.03 -18.00 -6.75
CA ASN A 32 -12.37 -17.66 -7.22
C ASN A 32 -12.41 -17.13 -8.66
N LYS A 33 -11.25 -16.85 -9.27
CA LYS A 33 -11.15 -16.20 -10.59
C LYS A 33 -10.76 -17.12 -11.73
N GLU A 34 -10.44 -18.38 -11.45
CA GLU A 34 -10.37 -19.42 -12.47
C GLU A 34 -11.74 -19.66 -13.17
N SER A 35 -12.79 -18.94 -12.76
CA SER A 35 -14.12 -18.89 -13.38
C SER A 35 -14.36 -17.74 -14.39
N GLY A 36 -13.36 -16.92 -14.75
CA GLY A 36 -13.41 -16.14 -16.01
C GLY A 36 -13.54 -14.61 -15.97
N GLU A 37 -13.33 -13.91 -14.85
CA GLU A 37 -13.34 -12.43 -14.84
C GLU A 37 -11.94 -11.81 -14.71
N GLU A 38 -11.63 -10.81 -15.55
CA GLU A 38 -10.40 -9.98 -15.48
C GLU A 38 -10.18 -9.40 -14.09
N LEU A 39 -8.93 -9.31 -13.64
CA LEU A 39 -8.67 -8.88 -12.28
C LEU A 39 -7.44 -8.02 -12.16
N LYS A 40 -7.71 -6.72 -12.04
CA LYS A 40 -6.75 -5.69 -11.69
C LYS A 40 -6.11 -5.88 -10.30
N ASN A 41 -6.52 -6.82 -9.43
CA ASN A 41 -6.19 -6.72 -7.98
C ASN A 41 -5.30 -7.82 -7.37
N PHE A 42 -5.13 -9.01 -7.98
CA PHE A 42 -4.28 -10.05 -7.37
C PHE A 42 -2.80 -9.65 -7.39
N SER A 43 -2.36 -9.12 -8.52
CA SER A 43 -0.98 -8.72 -8.80
C SER A 43 -0.62 -7.34 -8.27
N TRP A 44 -1.55 -6.59 -7.64
CA TRP A 44 -1.20 -5.37 -6.89
C TRP A 44 -0.43 -5.77 -5.64
N PRO A 45 0.74 -5.18 -5.37
CA PRO A 45 1.42 -5.41 -4.12
C PRO A 45 0.66 -4.79 -2.95
N SER A 46 0.54 -5.56 -1.85
CA SER A 46 -0.04 -5.05 -0.60
C SER A 46 1.02 -4.35 0.24
N LEU A 47 0.76 -3.12 0.67
CA LEU A 47 1.66 -2.32 1.51
C LEU A 47 1.27 -2.40 2.99
N PHE A 48 2.26 -2.70 3.82
CA PHE A 48 2.20 -2.65 5.28
C PHE A 48 3.13 -1.56 5.80
N ALA A 49 2.56 -0.62 6.57
CA ALA A 49 3.27 0.53 7.10
C ALA A 49 3.58 0.36 8.60
N GLY A 50 4.86 0.33 8.96
CA GLY A 50 5.33 0.16 10.34
C GLY A 50 6.42 -0.91 10.45
N GLU A 51 7.43 -0.66 11.29
CA GLU A 51 8.55 -1.59 11.52
C GLU A 51 8.07 -2.91 12.15
N GLU A 52 6.98 -2.88 12.91
CA GLU A 52 6.39 -4.06 13.50
C GLU A 52 5.91 -5.08 12.45
N TYR A 53 5.58 -4.63 11.24
CA TYR A 53 5.27 -5.55 10.13
C TYR A 53 6.53 -6.21 9.57
N ASN A 54 7.69 -5.54 9.56
CA ASN A 54 8.95 -6.21 9.18
C ASN A 54 9.23 -7.40 10.09
N LEU A 55 9.13 -7.18 11.41
CA LEU A 55 9.30 -8.22 12.43
C LEU A 55 8.23 -9.31 12.29
N GLY A 56 6.97 -8.91 12.08
CA GLY A 56 5.86 -9.83 11.86
C GLY A 56 6.09 -10.75 10.65
N PHE A 57 6.57 -10.19 9.53
CA PHE A 57 6.91 -10.96 8.34
C PHE A 57 8.09 -11.91 8.57
N GLU A 58 9.15 -11.49 9.26
CA GLU A 58 10.28 -12.38 9.59
C GLU A 58 9.84 -13.59 10.40
N LEU A 59 8.97 -13.37 11.39
CA LEU A 59 8.42 -14.44 12.23
C LEU A 59 7.46 -15.34 11.43
N GLU A 60 6.58 -14.78 10.61
CA GLU A 60 5.60 -15.55 9.84
C GLU A 60 6.25 -16.36 8.70
N LEU A 61 7.25 -15.79 8.02
CA LEU A 61 8.00 -16.46 6.97
C LEU A 61 8.83 -17.64 7.51
N SER A 62 9.43 -17.46 8.69
CA SER A 62 10.26 -18.50 9.33
C SER A 62 9.45 -19.63 9.95
N GLN A 63 8.25 -19.35 10.48
CA GLN A 63 7.47 -20.33 11.24
C GLN A 63 6.41 -21.07 10.41
N ASN A 64 5.64 -20.37 9.57
CA ASN A 64 4.40 -20.90 9.00
C ASN A 64 4.42 -21.04 7.48
N LEU A 65 5.06 -20.11 6.77
CA LEU A 65 5.03 -20.11 5.31
C LEU A 65 6.04 -21.09 4.68
N LYS A 66 6.85 -21.80 5.50
CA LYS A 66 7.91 -22.73 5.05
C LYS A 66 8.85 -22.11 4.00
N ILE A 67 8.97 -20.78 4.01
CA ILE A 67 9.93 -20.05 3.18
C ILE A 67 11.24 -20.12 3.97
N LYS A 68 11.92 -21.26 3.85
CA LYS A 68 13.16 -21.55 4.60
C LYS A 68 14.30 -20.60 4.28
N ASN A 69 14.21 -19.83 3.19
CA ASN A 69 15.30 -19.01 2.73
C ASN A 69 14.84 -17.59 2.41
N GLN A 70 15.73 -16.65 2.70
CA GLN A 70 15.75 -15.26 2.21
C GLN A 70 15.71 -15.15 0.66
N THR A 71 15.45 -16.23 -0.07
CA THR A 71 15.30 -16.28 -1.52
C THR A 71 14.22 -15.31 -1.97
N ASN A 72 13.04 -15.34 -1.35
CA ASN A 72 11.90 -14.51 -1.77
C ASN A 72 11.87 -13.11 -1.11
N LEU A 73 12.97 -12.71 -0.47
CA LEU A 73 13.15 -11.41 0.16
C LEU A 73 13.96 -10.50 -0.75
N ILE A 74 13.42 -9.31 -1.00
CA ILE A 74 14.12 -8.18 -1.60
C ILE A 74 14.18 -7.09 -0.55
N ASP A 75 15.33 -6.97 0.12
CA ASP A 75 15.57 -5.94 1.13
C ASP A 75 16.15 -4.68 0.49
N CYS A 76 15.34 -3.63 0.38
CA CYS A 76 15.70 -2.37 -0.29
C CYS A 76 16.58 -1.45 0.56
N GLU A 77 16.81 -1.76 1.84
CA GLU A 77 17.68 -0.95 2.71
C GLU A 77 19.17 -1.26 2.52
N LYS A 78 19.49 -2.50 2.14
CA LYS A 78 20.89 -2.94 1.95
C LYS A 78 21.52 -2.21 0.76
N ILE A 79 22.70 -1.62 0.98
CA ILE A 79 23.42 -0.81 -0.02
C ILE A 79 23.65 -1.58 -1.32
N ASN A 80 24.03 -2.86 -1.23
CA ASN A 80 24.28 -3.72 -2.38
C ASN A 80 23.02 -4.06 -3.19
N ASN A 81 21.83 -3.77 -2.65
CA ASN A 81 20.54 -4.14 -3.22
C ASN A 81 19.89 -2.99 -4.01
N LYS A 82 20.59 -1.88 -4.21
CA LYS A 82 20.04 -0.66 -4.83
C LYS A 82 20.28 -0.54 -6.33
N SER A 83 20.80 -1.58 -7.00
CA SER A 83 21.04 -1.57 -8.45
C SER A 83 19.93 -2.30 -9.22
N LYS A 84 19.62 -1.81 -10.44
CA LYS A 84 18.70 -2.49 -11.36
C LYS A 84 19.10 -3.97 -11.57
N GLU A 85 20.39 -4.22 -11.77
CA GLU A 85 20.95 -5.56 -11.99
C GLU A 85 20.70 -6.49 -10.81
N PHE A 86 20.83 -5.98 -9.58
CA PHE A 86 20.49 -6.75 -8.39
C PHE A 86 19.02 -7.16 -8.40
N LEU A 87 18.09 -6.23 -8.67
CA LEU A 87 16.66 -6.53 -8.68
C LEU A 87 16.32 -7.58 -9.75
N GLU A 88 16.86 -7.41 -10.96
CA GLU A 88 16.69 -8.37 -12.06
C GLU A 88 17.24 -9.75 -11.71
N ASN A 89 18.45 -9.82 -11.16
CA ASN A 89 19.05 -11.07 -10.69
C ASN A 89 18.19 -11.75 -9.63
N LYS A 90 17.72 -10.97 -8.65
CA LYS A 90 16.97 -11.50 -7.52
C LYS A 90 15.60 -12.00 -7.96
N LEU A 91 14.92 -11.28 -8.84
CA LEU A 91 13.64 -11.73 -9.41
C LEU A 91 13.80 -12.99 -10.26
N LYS A 92 14.88 -13.09 -11.04
CA LYS A 92 15.20 -14.33 -11.78
C LYS A 92 15.47 -15.49 -10.82
N GLU A 93 16.28 -15.29 -9.79
CA GLU A 93 16.55 -16.30 -8.74
C GLU A 93 15.25 -16.79 -8.09
N ILE A 94 14.35 -15.86 -7.73
CA ILE A 94 13.05 -16.17 -7.15
C ILE A 94 12.19 -16.97 -8.13
N PHE A 95 12.16 -16.56 -9.40
CA PHE A 95 11.37 -17.22 -10.42
C PHE A 95 11.89 -18.64 -10.69
N ASP A 96 13.20 -18.81 -10.89
CA ASP A 96 13.81 -20.10 -11.23
C ASP A 96 13.88 -21.07 -10.04
N ASN A 97 13.55 -20.60 -8.83
CA ASN A 97 13.55 -21.42 -7.62
C ASN A 97 12.55 -22.59 -7.72
N SER A 98 13.04 -23.81 -7.51
CA SER A 98 12.26 -25.05 -7.64
C SER A 98 11.07 -25.13 -6.68
N GLN A 99 11.20 -24.63 -5.45
CA GLN A 99 10.11 -24.61 -4.47
C GLN A 99 9.01 -23.63 -4.90
N ASN A 100 9.37 -22.45 -5.39
CA ASN A 100 8.39 -21.49 -5.94
C ASN A 100 7.65 -22.08 -7.13
N GLN A 101 8.37 -22.75 -8.04
CA GLN A 101 7.76 -23.42 -9.19
C GLN A 101 6.79 -24.54 -8.77
N GLN A 102 7.11 -25.30 -7.71
CA GLN A 102 6.20 -26.28 -7.13
C GLN A 102 4.93 -25.63 -6.56
N LEU A 103 5.07 -24.53 -5.80
CA LEU A 103 3.94 -23.78 -5.24
C LEU A 103 3.04 -23.16 -6.31
N ILE A 104 3.61 -22.71 -7.43
CA ILE A 104 2.84 -22.21 -8.58
C ILE A 104 2.04 -23.36 -9.21
N LYS A 105 2.68 -24.52 -9.43
CA LYS A 105 2.02 -25.72 -9.99
C LYS A 105 0.91 -26.25 -9.09
N SER A 106 1.08 -26.21 -7.77
CA SER A 106 0.05 -26.59 -6.79
C SER A 106 -1.00 -25.51 -6.53
N LYS A 107 -0.93 -24.36 -7.22
CA LYS A 107 -1.83 -23.21 -7.04
C LYS A 107 -1.86 -22.66 -5.61
N GLU A 108 -0.74 -22.74 -4.91
CA GLU A 108 -0.57 -22.18 -3.56
C GLU A 108 0.02 -20.76 -3.56
N TYR A 109 0.53 -20.34 -4.71
CA TYR A 109 1.07 -19.01 -5.03
C TYR A 109 2.16 -18.52 -4.06
N PRO A 110 3.44 -18.59 -4.47
CA PRO A 110 4.54 -18.10 -3.64
C PRO A 110 4.46 -16.60 -3.40
N ILE A 111 5.04 -16.16 -2.28
CA ILE A 111 5.07 -14.75 -1.87
C ILE A 111 6.43 -14.16 -2.23
N ILE A 112 6.47 -12.92 -2.74
CA ILE A 112 7.67 -12.09 -2.80
C ILE A 112 7.48 -10.95 -1.81
N TRP A 113 8.45 -10.80 -0.90
CA TRP A 113 8.45 -9.73 0.10
C TRP A 113 9.48 -8.66 -0.25
N PHE A 114 9.00 -7.45 -0.51
CA PHE A 114 9.80 -6.25 -0.70
C PHE A 114 9.90 -5.49 0.63
N LYS A 115 11.03 -5.64 1.32
CA LYS A 115 11.28 -5.04 2.63
C LYS A 115 11.84 -3.63 2.48
N ASN A 116 11.34 -2.70 3.29
CA ASN A 116 11.85 -1.33 3.42
C ASN A 116 11.88 -0.53 2.12
N ILE A 117 10.79 -0.58 1.35
CA ILE A 117 10.71 0.11 0.05
C ILE A 117 10.76 1.65 0.16
N ASN A 118 10.58 2.21 1.36
CA ASN A 118 10.80 3.64 1.65
C ASN A 118 12.27 4.05 1.64
N LYS A 119 13.22 3.11 1.55
CA LYS A 119 14.67 3.37 1.48
C LYS A 119 15.19 3.49 0.05
N ILE A 120 14.31 3.36 -0.94
CA ILE A 120 14.65 3.45 -2.35
C ILE A 120 14.90 4.91 -2.74
N GLU A 121 15.98 5.14 -3.48
CA GLU A 121 16.31 6.45 -4.01
C GLU A 121 15.37 6.85 -5.15
N ASN A 122 14.86 8.09 -5.08
CA ASN A 122 14.02 8.68 -6.11
C ASN A 122 14.74 8.72 -7.46
N GLU A 123 14.00 8.42 -8.52
CA GLU A 123 14.42 8.44 -9.94
C GLU A 123 15.56 7.46 -10.29
N SER A 124 15.99 6.62 -9.36
CA SER A 124 16.99 5.59 -9.58
C SER A 124 16.55 4.56 -10.62
N SER A 125 17.53 3.92 -11.29
CA SER A 125 17.26 2.81 -12.21
C SER A 125 16.60 1.63 -11.51
N PHE A 126 16.91 1.41 -10.23
CA PHE A 126 16.24 0.45 -9.36
C PHE A 126 14.76 0.79 -9.19
N GLN A 127 14.43 2.04 -8.85
CA GLN A 127 13.06 2.48 -8.71
C GLN A 127 12.26 2.25 -10.00
N LYS A 128 12.80 2.66 -11.15
CA LYS A 128 12.14 2.48 -12.46
C LYS A 128 11.87 1.01 -12.78
N CYS A 129 12.82 0.13 -12.46
CA CYS A 129 12.63 -1.31 -12.62
C CYS A 129 11.55 -1.84 -11.67
N LEU A 130 11.56 -1.40 -10.39
CA LEU A 130 10.54 -1.78 -9.42
C LEU A 130 9.14 -1.30 -9.80
N LEU A 131 9.01 -0.14 -10.44
CA LEU A 131 7.71 0.35 -10.95
C LEU A 131 7.12 -0.61 -11.98
N ALA A 132 7.93 -1.22 -12.85
CA ALA A 132 7.45 -2.23 -13.80
C ALA A 132 7.01 -3.52 -13.07
N VAL A 133 7.68 -3.89 -11.99
CA VAL A 133 7.31 -5.03 -11.13
C VAL A 133 5.97 -4.81 -10.42
N PHE A 134 5.73 -3.60 -9.93
CA PHE A 134 4.49 -3.24 -9.23
C PHE A 134 3.35 -2.87 -10.18
N ASP A 135 3.63 -2.67 -11.47
CA ASP A 135 2.60 -2.42 -12.48
C ASP A 135 1.98 -3.74 -12.97
N THR A 136 0.70 -3.93 -12.70
CA THR A 136 -0.04 -5.12 -13.14
C THR A 136 -0.11 -5.33 -14.64
N ALA A 137 -0.02 -4.26 -15.44
CA ALA A 137 0.00 -4.40 -16.88
C ALA A 137 1.33 -4.99 -17.36
N GLN A 138 2.42 -4.73 -16.63
CA GLN A 138 3.78 -5.11 -17.04
C GLN A 138 4.25 -6.40 -16.35
N ASN A 139 3.80 -6.66 -15.12
CA ASN A 139 4.31 -7.76 -14.31
C ASN A 139 3.89 -9.17 -14.77
N THR A 140 3.01 -9.27 -15.76
CA THR A 140 2.66 -10.53 -16.44
C THR A 140 3.70 -10.98 -17.47
N SER A 141 4.57 -10.06 -17.90
CA SER A 141 5.49 -10.26 -19.02
C SER A 141 6.75 -9.38 -18.89
N LEU A 142 7.42 -9.43 -17.74
CA LEU A 142 8.65 -8.67 -17.54
C LEU A 142 9.80 -9.29 -18.31
N PHE A 143 10.52 -8.48 -19.07
CA PHE A 143 11.77 -8.89 -19.66
C PHE A 143 12.90 -8.65 -18.67
N ILE A 144 13.40 -9.75 -18.09
CA ILE A 144 14.48 -9.76 -17.10
C ILE A 144 15.62 -10.57 -17.71
N LYS A 145 16.77 -9.92 -17.95
CA LYS A 145 17.98 -10.55 -18.52
C LYS A 145 17.74 -11.37 -19.79
N GLY A 146 16.88 -10.87 -20.68
CA GLY A 146 16.58 -11.52 -21.97
C GLY A 146 15.51 -12.62 -21.89
N GLU A 147 14.94 -12.89 -20.71
CA GLU A 147 13.88 -13.86 -20.51
C GLU A 147 12.58 -13.20 -20.07
N LYS A 148 11.45 -13.80 -20.44
CA LYS A 148 10.12 -13.34 -20.06
C LYS A 148 9.70 -14.00 -18.74
N VAL A 149 9.52 -13.18 -17.70
CA VAL A 149 9.11 -13.58 -16.36
C VAL A 149 7.68 -13.13 -16.09
N ASN A 150 6.85 -14.04 -15.58
CA ASN A 150 5.47 -13.75 -15.21
C ASN A 150 5.32 -13.71 -13.68
N LEU A 151 5.39 -12.51 -13.10
CA LEU A 151 5.22 -12.29 -11.66
C LEU A 151 3.75 -12.27 -11.22
N SER A 152 2.78 -12.29 -12.14
CA SER A 152 1.35 -12.38 -11.77
C SER A 152 0.95 -13.71 -11.11
N GLN A 153 1.89 -14.67 -11.06
CA GLN A 153 1.75 -15.95 -10.36
C GLN A 153 2.21 -15.88 -8.90
N PHE A 154 2.73 -14.73 -8.46
CA PHE A 154 3.23 -14.49 -7.10
C PHE A 154 2.32 -13.52 -6.35
N ILE A 155 2.27 -13.67 -5.04
CA ILE A 155 1.70 -12.67 -4.13
C ILE A 155 2.80 -11.66 -3.81
N LEU A 156 2.59 -10.40 -4.19
CA LEU A 156 3.56 -9.33 -3.92
C LEU A 156 3.17 -8.61 -2.63
N LEU A 157 4.09 -8.53 -1.66
CA LEU A 157 3.90 -7.81 -0.40
C LEU A 157 5.05 -6.84 -0.20
N ALA A 158 4.74 -5.63 0.26
CA ALA A 158 5.72 -4.58 0.53
C ALA A 158 5.60 -4.09 1.97
N THR A 159 6.73 -3.78 2.60
CA THR A 159 6.77 -3.15 3.92
C THR A 159 7.57 -1.86 3.89
N ILE A 160 7.23 -0.93 4.77
CA ILE A 160 8.02 0.25 5.08
C ILE A 160 8.31 0.31 6.59
N SER A 161 9.49 0.79 6.94
CA SER A 161 9.97 0.89 8.33
C SER A 161 9.31 2.02 9.15
N THR A 162 8.25 2.63 8.63
CA THR A 162 7.60 3.82 9.19
C THR A 162 6.10 3.76 8.93
N HIS A 163 5.29 4.38 9.79
CA HIS A 163 3.88 4.59 9.51
C HIS A 163 3.62 5.73 8.52
N ASP A 164 4.61 6.60 8.30
CA ASP A 164 4.50 7.73 7.40
C ASP A 164 4.70 7.30 5.95
N THR A 165 3.58 7.01 5.27
CA THR A 165 3.57 6.61 3.86
C THR A 165 4.01 7.73 2.91
N SER A 166 4.11 8.98 3.37
CA SER A 166 4.59 10.10 2.53
C SER A 166 6.08 9.97 2.18
N GLN A 167 6.83 9.14 2.91
CA GLN A 167 8.22 8.82 2.59
C GLN A 167 8.35 7.93 1.35
N LEU A 168 7.25 7.35 0.86
CA LEU A 168 7.27 6.60 -0.38
C LEU A 168 7.24 7.54 -1.59
N PRO A 169 8.04 7.27 -2.62
CA PRO A 169 7.93 8.01 -3.87
C PRO A 169 6.54 7.85 -4.48
N ASN A 170 5.91 8.95 -4.91
CA ASN A 170 4.55 8.95 -5.48
C ASN A 170 4.33 7.89 -6.57
N PRO A 171 5.26 7.67 -7.53
CA PRO A 171 5.07 6.63 -8.55
C PRO A 171 4.99 5.22 -7.95
N ILE A 172 5.69 4.94 -6.86
CA ILE A 172 5.62 3.64 -6.17
C ILE A 172 4.31 3.56 -5.40
N PHE A 173 4.00 4.58 -4.58
CA PHE A 173 2.82 4.56 -3.71
C PHE A 173 1.51 4.36 -4.49
N SER A 174 1.38 5.00 -5.66
CA SER A 174 0.21 4.88 -6.54
C SER A 174 -0.05 3.47 -7.11
N ARG A 175 0.91 2.54 -7.00
CA ARG A 175 0.83 1.16 -7.48
C ARG A 175 0.63 0.14 -6.36
N LEU A 176 0.41 0.59 -5.12
CA LEU A 176 0.31 -0.26 -3.94
C LEU A 176 -1.09 -0.23 -3.34
N ASP A 177 -1.56 -1.37 -2.86
CA ASP A 177 -2.80 -1.47 -2.07
C ASP A 177 -2.45 -1.39 -0.58
N CYS A 178 -2.78 -0.29 0.08
CA CYS A 178 -2.42 -0.07 1.47
C CYS A 178 -3.34 -0.87 2.41
N VAL A 179 -2.77 -1.81 3.17
CA VAL A 179 -3.54 -2.73 4.02
C VAL A 179 -3.80 -2.15 5.39
N ASN A 180 -2.81 -1.49 5.97
CA ASN A 180 -2.87 -0.96 7.33
C ASN A 180 -2.49 0.51 7.34
N VAL A 181 -3.38 1.35 6.82
CA VAL A 181 -3.32 2.78 7.11
C VAL A 181 -4.10 3.01 8.40
N ASP A 182 -3.55 2.55 9.53
CA ASP A 182 -3.90 3.09 10.85
C ASP A 182 -3.26 4.49 10.98
N THR A 183 -3.44 5.36 9.97
CA THR A 183 -3.29 6.79 10.20
C THR A 183 -4.67 7.30 10.57
N ALA A 184 -4.95 7.29 11.87
CA ALA A 184 -5.69 8.40 12.47
C ALA A 184 -4.85 9.69 12.38
N LYS A 185 -4.37 10.03 11.18
CA LYS A 185 -4.39 11.40 10.74
C LYS A 185 -5.48 11.38 9.68
N PRO A 186 -6.63 12.02 9.92
CA PRO A 186 -7.58 12.21 8.83
C PRO A 186 -6.75 12.69 7.65
N LYS A 187 -6.97 12.09 6.47
CA LYS A 187 -6.62 12.79 5.23
C LYS A 187 -7.09 14.21 5.49
N GLU A 188 -6.19 15.19 5.54
CA GLU A 188 -6.59 16.58 5.37
C GLU A 188 -7.17 16.58 3.96
N PHE A 189 -8.47 16.24 3.89
CA PHE A 189 -9.22 16.28 2.68
C PHE A 189 -9.02 17.71 2.19
N PHE A 190 -8.83 17.88 0.89
CA PHE A 190 -8.73 19.20 0.27
C PHE A 190 -9.81 20.16 0.82
N LEU A 191 -10.97 19.63 1.23
CA LEU A 191 -12.01 20.32 1.95
C LEU A 191 -11.56 21.00 3.25
N ASP A 192 -10.77 20.41 4.16
CA ASP A 192 -10.42 21.04 5.45
C ASP A 192 -9.65 22.36 5.29
N LYS A 193 -8.82 22.48 4.24
CA LYS A 193 -8.07 23.72 3.94
C LYS A 193 -8.96 24.84 3.41
N TYR A 194 -10.03 24.51 2.70
CA TYR A 194 -10.93 25.48 2.05
C TYR A 194 -12.30 25.59 2.72
N PHE A 195 -12.67 24.68 3.63
CA PHE A 195 -13.98 24.60 4.27
C PHE A 195 -14.23 25.83 5.14
N TYR A 196 -13.28 26.20 6.01
CA TYR A 196 -13.41 27.39 6.85
C TYR A 196 -13.45 28.70 6.05
N PRO A 197 -12.60 28.93 5.03
CA PRO A 197 -12.72 30.08 4.13
C PRO A 197 -14.08 30.15 3.39
N ILE A 198 -14.57 29.01 2.89
CA ILE A 198 -15.86 28.96 2.17
C ILE A 198 -17.03 29.22 3.13
N LEU A 199 -17.00 28.62 4.33
CA LEU A 199 -18.02 28.81 5.34
C LEU A 199 -18.06 30.27 5.82
N THR A 200 -16.90 30.88 6.08
CA THR A 200 -16.82 32.29 6.48
C THR A 200 -17.34 33.22 5.38
N PHE A 201 -16.97 32.99 4.11
CA PHE A 201 -17.49 33.80 3.01
C PHE A 201 -19.01 33.66 2.84
N SER A 202 -19.53 32.43 2.97
CA SER A 202 -20.96 32.15 2.91
C SER A 202 -21.73 32.84 4.05
N PHE A 203 -21.20 32.80 5.28
CA PHE A 203 -21.79 33.46 6.43
C PHE A 203 -21.80 34.99 6.27
N LEU A 204 -20.73 35.57 5.72
CA LEU A 204 -20.62 37.01 5.47
C LEU A 204 -21.66 37.48 4.44
N ILE A 205 -21.87 36.71 3.36
CA ILE A 205 -22.93 36.99 2.38
C ILE A 205 -24.30 36.93 3.05
N PHE A 206 -24.55 35.90 3.87
CA PHE A 206 -25.83 35.75 4.56
C PHE A 206 -26.11 36.92 5.50
N LEU A 207 -25.09 37.40 6.22
CA LEU A 207 -25.19 38.52 7.15
C LEU A 207 -25.47 39.85 6.42
N VAL A 208 -24.83 40.06 5.26
CA VAL A 208 -25.13 41.21 4.38
C VAL A 208 -26.57 41.15 3.86
N LEU A 209 -27.05 39.98 3.43
CA LEU A 209 -28.43 39.82 2.95
C LEU A 209 -29.47 40.09 4.05
N ILE A 210 -29.20 39.64 5.29
CA ILE A 210 -30.05 39.96 6.44
C ILE A 210 -30.08 41.48 6.69
N LEU A 211 -28.92 42.13 6.68
CA LEU A 211 -28.81 43.59 6.87
C LEU A 211 -29.55 44.36 5.77
N LEU A 212 -29.42 43.96 4.51
CA LEU A 212 -30.14 44.55 3.39
C LEU A 212 -31.66 44.36 3.53
N SER A 213 -32.10 43.17 3.92
CA SER A 213 -33.52 42.88 4.18
C SER A 213 -34.07 43.73 5.34
N PHE A 214 -33.28 43.91 6.40
CA PHE A 214 -33.68 44.72 7.55
C PHE A 214 -33.72 46.22 7.21
N LEU A 215 -32.78 46.70 6.40
CA LEU A 215 -32.77 48.08 5.89
C LEU A 215 -33.96 48.35 4.97
N GLN A 216 -34.30 47.40 4.10
CA GLN A 216 -35.46 47.49 3.21
C GLN A 216 -36.77 47.49 4.00
N TRP A 217 -36.93 46.57 4.95
CA TRP A 217 -38.09 46.53 5.86
C TRP A 217 -38.26 47.85 6.65
N LYS A 218 -37.16 48.43 7.13
CA LYS A 218 -37.19 49.72 7.85
C LYS A 218 -37.52 50.90 6.94
N LYS A 219 -37.22 50.81 5.63
CA LYS A 219 -37.56 51.82 4.62
C LYS A 219 -39.03 51.72 4.22
N ASP A 220 -39.56 50.51 4.07
CA ASP A 220 -40.97 50.26 3.75
C ASP A 220 -41.89 50.67 4.91
N ASN A 221 -41.48 50.44 6.17
CA ASN A 221 -42.21 50.91 7.35
C ASN A 221 -42.16 52.44 7.58
N LYS A 222 -41.25 53.17 6.91
CA LYS A 222 -41.17 54.65 7.02
C LYS A 222 -41.98 55.39 5.95
N ASN A 223 -42.38 54.73 4.88
CA ASN A 223 -43.31 55.25 3.89
C ASN A 223 -44.49 54.28 3.75
N PRO A 224 -45.49 54.32 4.66
CA PRO A 224 -46.77 53.70 4.37
C PRO A 224 -47.35 54.45 3.17
N ARG A 225 -47.29 53.82 1.98
CA ARG A 225 -48.02 54.29 0.82
C ARG A 225 -49.51 54.19 1.16
N PHE A 226 -50.13 55.34 1.44
CA PHE A 226 -51.57 55.55 1.30
C PHE A 226 -51.92 55.64 -0.19
#